data_AF-A0A3D2CHJ8-F1
#
_entry.id   AF-A0A3D2CHJ8-F1
#
_cell.length_a   1.000
_cell.length_b   1.000
_cell.length_c   1.000
_cell.angle_alpha   90.00
_cell.angle_beta   90.00
_cell.angle_gamma   90.00
#
_symmetry.space_group_name_H-M   'P 1'
#
loop_
_entity.id
_entity.type
_entity.pdbx_description
1 polymer ?
#
loop_
_entity_poly.entity_id
_entity_poly.type
_entity_poly.pdbx_seq_one_letter_code
_entity_poly.pdbx_strand_id
1 'polypeptide(L)'
;MSDVGPSSHPGSPGFIAQRVAQWGRDGRAGPVTLEIYPTLSCNLDCSFCDTTDRHRPPVDELSTERWLRILDEGAAMGVRRGFVLG
;
A
#
# COMPACT_ATOMS: atom_id res chain seq x y z
N MET A 1 32.67 11.58 13.91
CA MET A 1 31.39 11.50 13.19
C MET A 1 30.69 10.27 13.73
N SER A 2 29.76 10.47 14.67
CA SER A 2 29.14 9.36 15.38
C SER A 2 28.18 8.62 14.45
N ASP A 3 28.43 7.33 14.35
CA ASP A 3 27.67 6.34 13.60
C ASP A 3 26.24 6.30 14.14
N VAL A 4 25.30 6.87 13.39
CA VAL A 4 23.87 6.80 13.73
C VAL A 4 23.42 5.40 13.32
N GLY A 5 23.47 4.47 14.28
CA GLY A 5 22.88 3.15 14.13
C GLY A 5 21.44 3.27 13.59
N PRO A 6 20.96 2.28 12.81
CA PRO A 6 19.67 2.37 12.13
C PRO A 6 18.60 2.72 13.15
N SER A 7 18.02 3.91 13.03
CA SER A 7 17.00 4.38 13.95
C SER A 7 15.88 3.36 14.00
N SER A 8 15.51 2.92 15.21
CA SER A 8 14.43 1.97 15.44
C SER A 8 13.03 2.52 15.09
N HIS A 9 12.96 3.77 14.62
CA HIS A 9 11.71 4.38 14.19
C HIS A 9 11.17 3.67 12.93
N PRO A 10 9.90 3.19 12.95
CA PRO A 10 9.33 2.38 11.87
C PRO A 10 9.29 3.02 10.48
N GLY A 11 9.39 4.35 10.40
CA GLY A 11 9.42 5.10 9.14
C GLY A 11 10.82 5.52 8.68
N SER A 12 11.88 5.17 9.41
CA SER A 12 13.22 5.62 9.06
C SER A 12 13.85 4.81 7.90
N PRO A 13 14.77 5.41 7.12
CA PRO A 13 15.46 4.69 6.05
C PRO A 13 16.18 3.41 6.52
N GLY A 14 16.86 3.47 7.68
CA GLY A 14 17.59 2.32 8.23
C GLY A 14 16.68 1.15 8.61
N PHE A 15 15.52 1.45 9.23
CA PHE A 15 14.51 0.44 9.55
C PHE A 15 13.89 -0.20 8.31
N ILE A 16 13.64 0.60 7.26
CA ILE A 16 13.11 0.10 5.98
C ILE A 16 14.15 -0.81 5.30
N ALA A 17 15.40 -0.37 5.20
CA ALA A 17 16.48 -1.12 4.55
C ALA A 17 16.76 -2.47 5.23
N GLN A 18 16.82 -2.50 6.56
CA GLN A 18 17.03 -3.73 7.32
C GLN A 18 15.92 -4.77 7.05
N ARG A 19 14.67 -4.30 6.91
CA ARG A 19 13.52 -5.16 6.64
C ARG A 19 13.57 -5.75 5.23
N VAL A 20 13.90 -4.95 4.22
CA VAL A 20 14.10 -5.43 2.83
C VAL A 20 15.21 -6.48 2.79
N ALA A 21 16.32 -6.24 3.49
CA ALA A 21 17.41 -7.21 3.58
C ALA A 21 16.97 -8.52 4.28
N GLN A 22 16.09 -8.44 5.27
CA GLN A 22 15.52 -9.60 5.94
C GLN A 22 14.54 -10.38 5.04
N TRP A 23 13.76 -9.68 4.21
CA TRP A 23 12.86 -10.33 3.22
C TRP A 23 13.62 -11.21 2.23
N GLY A 24 14.77 -10.73 1.73
CA GLY A 24 15.61 -11.50 0.82
C GLY A 24 16.20 -12.77 1.45
N ARG A 25 16.29 -12.83 2.79
CA ARG A 25 16.81 -14.00 3.53
C ARG A 25 15.71 -14.99 3.92
N ASP A 26 14.59 -14.48 4.43
CA ASP A 26 13.57 -15.30 5.06
C ASP A 26 12.43 -15.72 4.10
N GLY A 27 12.39 -15.14 2.88
CA GLY A 27 11.50 -15.53 1.78
C GLY A 27 10.01 -15.28 2.01
N ARG A 28 9.60 -14.82 3.20
CA ARG A 28 8.20 -14.56 3.57
C ARG A 28 8.11 -13.34 4.47
N ALA A 29 7.68 -12.22 3.89
CA ALA A 29 7.12 -11.14 4.67
C ALA A 29 5.83 -10.65 3.99
N GLY A 30 4.80 -10.48 4.81
CA GLY A 30 3.53 -9.91 4.35
C GLY A 30 3.69 -8.46 3.90
N PRO A 31 2.72 -7.94 3.15
CA PRO A 31 2.70 -6.54 2.73
C PRO A 31 2.72 -5.62 3.95
N VAL A 32 3.46 -4.52 3.86
CA VAL A 32 3.55 -3.49 4.91
C VAL A 32 2.49 -2.42 4.68
N THR A 33 2.23 -2.16 3.42
CA THR A 33 1.31 -1.15 2.93
C THR A 33 0.27 -1.84 2.07
N LEU A 34 -0.98 -1.41 2.22
CA LEU A 34 -2.09 -1.76 1.35
C LEU A 34 -2.59 -0.48 0.70
N GLU A 35 -2.65 -0.44 -0.62
CA GLU A 35 -3.29 0.63 -1.39
C GLU A 35 -4.60 0.07 -1.95
N ILE A 36 -5.70 0.77 -1.69
CA ILE A 36 -7.02 0.44 -2.25
C ILE A 36 -7.51 1.59 -3.11
N TYR A 37 -8.07 1.22 -4.27
CA TYR A 37 -8.75 2.12 -5.19
C TYR A 37 -10.21 1.65 -5.27
N PRO A 38 -11.09 2.13 -4.36
CA PRO A 38 -12.48 1.66 -4.32
C PRO A 38 -13.23 1.92 -5.62
N THR A 39 -12.86 3.01 -6.28
CA THR A 39 -13.31 3.39 -7.61
C THR A 39 -12.13 3.99 -8.38
N LEU A 40 -12.18 3.86 -9.71
CA LEU A 40 -11.34 4.63 -10.64
C LEU A 40 -12.15 5.71 -11.37
N SER A 41 -13.41 5.92 -10.97
CA SER A 41 -14.25 7.00 -11.47
C SER A 41 -13.80 8.33 -10.89
N CYS A 42 -13.38 9.25 -11.75
CA CYS A 42 -12.92 10.58 -11.35
C CYS A 42 -13.66 11.65 -12.16
N ASN A 43 -14.00 12.78 -11.53
CA ASN A 43 -14.66 13.91 -12.16
C ASN A 43 -13.67 14.94 -12.78
N LEU A 44 -12.37 14.62 -12.79
CA LEU A 44 -11.31 15.49 -13.30
C LEU A 44 -10.68 14.93 -14.59
N ASP A 45 -10.17 15.85 -15.43
CA ASP A 45 -9.53 15.54 -16.71
C ASP A 45 -8.04 15.92 -16.70
N CYS A 46 -7.32 15.44 -15.68
CA CYS A 46 -5.93 15.83 -15.45
C CYS A 46 -5.02 15.36 -16.60
N SER A 47 -4.24 16.28 -17.18
CA SER A 47 -3.31 15.99 -18.30
C SER A 47 -2.12 15.12 -17.92
N PHE A 48 -1.90 14.93 -16.62
CA PHE A 48 -0.78 14.19 -16.03
C PHE A 48 -1.22 12.91 -15.31
N CYS A 49 -2.51 12.56 -15.39
CA CYS A 49 -3.02 11.35 -14.75
C CYS A 49 -2.41 10.10 -15.40
N ASP A 50 -1.80 9.23 -14.60
CA ASP A 50 -1.16 8.00 -15.05
C ASP A 50 -2.10 6.78 -15.05
N THR A 51 -3.30 6.91 -14.48
CA THR A 51 -4.31 5.84 -14.49
C THR A 51 -5.00 5.78 -15.85
N THR A 52 -4.48 4.92 -16.73
CA THR A 52 -5.04 4.63 -18.06
C THR A 52 -6.49 4.12 -18.03
N ASP A 53 -7.00 3.78 -16.84
CA ASP A 53 -8.35 3.25 -16.63
C ASP A 53 -9.41 4.32 -16.40
N ARG A 54 -9.05 5.62 -16.32
CA ARG A 54 -9.99 6.73 -16.05
C ARG A 54 -11.09 6.93 -17.10
N HIS A 55 -10.93 6.32 -18.29
CA HIS A 55 -11.91 6.37 -19.38
C HIS A 55 -12.66 5.05 -19.57
N ARG A 56 -12.39 4.06 -18.72
CA ARG A 56 -13.12 2.80 -18.79
C ARG A 56 -14.51 2.99 -18.15
N PRO A 57 -15.54 2.38 -18.74
CA PRO A 57 -16.85 2.32 -18.10
C PRO A 57 -16.73 1.75 -16.67
N PRO A 58 -17.62 2.15 -15.75
CA PRO A 58 -17.68 1.55 -14.42
C PRO A 58 -17.70 0.02 -14.54
N VAL A 59 -16.77 -0.63 -13.83
CA VAL A 59 -16.77 -2.08 -13.65
C VAL A 59 -17.61 -2.42 -12.42
N ASP A 60 -17.92 -3.70 -12.20
CA ASP A 60 -18.51 -4.17 -10.95
C ASP A 60 -17.52 -3.88 -9.79
N GLU A 61 -17.65 -2.70 -9.19
CA GLU A 61 -16.88 -2.26 -8.02
C GLU A 61 -17.20 -3.16 -6.83
N LEU A 62 -16.20 -3.40 -5.98
CA LEU A 62 -16.41 -4.24 -4.80
C LEU A 62 -17.36 -3.56 -3.83
N SER A 63 -18.24 -4.34 -3.21
CA SER A 63 -19.09 -3.82 -2.14
C SER A 63 -18.24 -3.35 -0.95
N THR A 64 -18.80 -2.44 -0.15
CA THR A 64 -18.18 -1.97 1.09
C THR A 64 -17.78 -3.12 2.00
N GLU A 65 -18.63 -4.14 2.16
CA GLU A 65 -18.36 -5.31 2.99
C GLU A 65 -17.16 -6.11 2.48
N ARG A 66 -16.98 -6.19 1.16
CA ARG A 66 -15.79 -6.85 0.60
C ARG A 66 -14.54 -6.03 0.87
N TRP A 67 -14.59 -4.70 0.73
CA TRP A 67 -13.46 -3.83 1.06
C TRP A 67 -13.05 -3.92 2.53
N LEU A 68 -14.02 -3.89 3.45
CA LEU A 68 -13.75 -4.07 4.88
C LEU A 68 -13.05 -5.40 5.17
N ARG A 69 -13.52 -6.48 4.53
CA ARG A 69 -12.87 -7.80 4.67
C ARG A 69 -11.43 -7.81 4.14
N ILE A 70 -11.14 -7.10 3.06
CA ILE A 70 -9.78 -6.97 2.53
C ILE A 70 -8.88 -6.23 3.52
N LEU A 71 -9.40 -5.21 4.21
CA LEU A 71 -8.66 -4.51 5.27
C LEU A 71 -8.34 -5.45 6.44
N ASP A 72 -9.31 -6.27 6.86
CA ASP A 72 -9.11 -7.28 7.92
C ASP A 72 -8.08 -8.35 7.49
N GLU A 73 -8.19 -8.86 6.27
CA GLU A 73 -7.23 -9.80 5.66
C GLU A 73 -5.81 -9.19 5.64
N GLY A 74 -5.68 -7.94 5.20
CA GLY A 74 -4.41 -7.21 5.19
C GLY A 74 -3.83 -7.03 6.60
N ALA A 75 -4.65 -6.65 7.57
CA ALA A 75 -4.24 -6.51 8.96
C ALA A 75 -3.72 -7.85 9.53
N ALA A 76 -4.40 -8.97 9.24
CA ALA A 76 -3.98 -10.30 9.65
C ALA A 76 -2.64 -10.74 8.99
N MET A 77 -2.33 -10.22 7.80
CA MET A 77 -1.05 -10.43 7.12
C MET A 77 0.09 -9.52 7.62
N GLY A 78 -0.20 -8.61 8.55
CA GLY A 78 0.80 -7.70 9.12
C GLY A 78 0.95 -6.36 8.41
N VAL A 79 -0.01 -5.98 7.56
CA VAL A 79 -0.08 -4.61 7.02
C VAL A 79 -0.12 -3.60 8.15
N ARG A 80 0.67 -2.54 8.01
CA ARG A 80 0.83 -1.47 9.00
C ARG A 80 0.25 -0.14 8.54
N ARG A 81 0.00 0.01 7.24
CA ARG A 81 -0.51 1.24 6.65
C ARG A 81 -1.48 0.92 5.51
N GLY A 82 -2.65 1.55 5.54
CA GLY A 82 -3.61 1.55 4.43
C GLY A 82 -3.64 2.93 3.76
N PHE A 83 -3.76 2.96 2.44
CA PHE A 83 -4.10 4.15 1.67
C PHE A 83 -5.38 3.89 0.90
N VAL A 84 -6.32 4.82 0.99
CA VAL A 84 -7.53 4.86 0.17
C VAL A 84 -7.32 5.94 -0.88
N LEU A 85 -7.31 5.54 -2.14
CA LEU A 85 -6.95 6.36 -3.30
C LEU A 85 -8.09 6.30 -4.33
N GLY A 86 -8.09 7.25 -5.27
CA GLY A 86 -9.13 7.41 -6.30
C GLY A 86 -9.05 8.77 -6.96
#